data_AF-A0A1V4TMD7-F1
#
_entry.id   AF-A0A1V4TMD7-F1
#
_cell.length_a   1.000
_cell.length_b   1.000
_cell.length_c   1.000
_cell.angle_alpha   90.00
_cell.angle_beta   90.00
_cell.angle_gamma   90.00
#
_symmetry.space_group_name_H-M   'P 1'
#
loop_
_entity.id
_entity.type
_entity.pdbx_description
1 polymer ?
#
loop_
_entity_poly.entity_id
_entity_poly.type
_entity_poly.pdbx_seq_one_letter_code
_entity_poly.pdbx_strand_id
1 'polypeptide(L)'
;MTTILNTNNLIPLNSEDAYDTTAYGYTAIAVAGIPNSDIVDWVLVELRTGTASNTKAAERAAFLKSDGTIVDTDGTSPVTFSGLSVGNYYVVVRHRNHLAIMTATTIPLSSSSSLYNFTTAQSQAYGTDAMKVLSGGTYGMNTGDGNQDGFVTSTDFNVFNPKFTSAASGYEYPDWNLDGFVTSTDFNFFNPNFTTAKQTFVP
;
A
#
# COMPACT_ATOMS: atom_id res chain seq x y z
N MET A 1 -11.23 -5.77 4.26
CA MET A 1 -10.61 -4.53 4.76
C MET A 1 -11.71 -3.61 5.26
N THR A 2 -11.43 -2.77 6.25
CA THR A 2 -12.42 -1.84 6.82
C THR A 2 -12.47 -0.52 6.03
N THR A 3 -13.61 0.16 6.05
CA THR A 3 -13.81 1.49 5.41
C THR A 3 -14.02 2.59 6.46
N ILE A 4 -13.59 2.35 7.71
CA ILE A 4 -13.82 3.27 8.83
C ILE A 4 -13.14 4.63 8.59
N LEU A 5 -11.90 4.66 8.08
CA LEU A 5 -11.22 5.92 7.73
C LEU A 5 -12.08 6.76 6.76
N ASN A 6 -12.62 6.13 5.71
CA ASN A 6 -13.48 6.80 4.75
C ASN A 6 -14.80 7.28 5.40
N THR A 7 -15.47 6.38 6.12
CA THR A 7 -16.74 6.66 6.82
C THR A 7 -16.62 7.84 7.77
N ASN A 8 -15.45 8.00 8.40
CA ASN A 8 -15.16 9.09 9.33
C ASN A 8 -14.49 10.31 8.68
N ASN A 9 -14.34 10.35 7.35
CA ASN A 9 -13.65 11.40 6.60
C ASN A 9 -12.19 11.63 7.05
N LEU A 10 -11.49 10.56 7.39
CA LEU A 10 -10.09 10.57 7.83
C LEU A 10 -9.10 10.31 6.69
N ILE A 11 -9.53 9.79 5.54
CA ILE A 11 -8.64 9.67 4.38
C ILE A 11 -8.33 11.08 3.86
N PRO A 12 -7.05 11.46 3.72
CA PRO A 12 -6.70 12.79 3.22
C PRO A 12 -7.17 12.98 1.78
N LEU A 13 -7.56 14.20 1.45
CA LEU A 13 -8.01 14.55 0.09
C LEU A 13 -6.85 14.83 -0.88
N ASN A 14 -5.61 14.84 -0.37
CA ASN A 14 -4.41 14.98 -1.16
C ASN A 14 -3.46 13.81 -0.88
N SER A 15 -2.98 13.16 -1.93
CA SER A 15 -2.11 11.99 -1.79
C SER A 15 -0.77 12.32 -1.11
N GLU A 16 -0.32 13.58 -1.15
CA GLU A 16 0.95 13.98 -0.51
C GLU A 16 0.91 13.91 1.02
N ASP A 17 -0.29 13.96 1.61
CA ASP A 17 -0.48 13.74 3.05
C ASP A 17 -0.33 12.24 3.43
N ALA A 18 -0.46 11.35 2.45
CA ALA A 18 -0.25 9.90 2.62
C ALA A 18 1.17 9.46 2.24
N TYR A 19 1.77 10.09 1.22
CA TYR A 19 3.08 9.72 0.69
C TYR A 19 3.91 10.95 0.29
N ASP A 20 5.15 11.02 0.80
CA ASP A 20 6.08 12.11 0.50
C ASP A 20 6.44 12.17 -1.00
N THR A 21 6.11 13.28 -1.66
CA THR A 21 6.30 13.46 -3.11
C THR A 21 7.77 13.54 -3.52
N THR A 22 8.67 13.92 -2.62
CA THR A 22 10.10 14.04 -2.91
C THR A 22 10.79 12.68 -2.81
N ALA A 23 10.50 11.92 -1.75
CA ALA A 23 11.04 10.59 -1.51
C ALA A 23 10.58 9.60 -2.60
N TYR A 24 9.29 9.66 -2.96
CA TYR A 24 8.73 8.83 -4.02
C TYR A 24 8.82 9.49 -5.41
N GLY A 25 9.16 10.78 -5.54
CA GLY A 25 9.34 11.40 -6.86
C GLY A 25 8.12 11.27 -7.79
N TYR A 26 6.92 11.49 -7.24
CA TYR A 26 5.65 11.45 -7.97
C TYR A 26 4.91 12.80 -7.84
N THR A 27 3.97 13.07 -8.74
CA THR A 27 3.12 14.26 -8.64
C THR A 27 1.89 13.95 -7.80
N ALA A 28 1.66 14.73 -6.74
CA ALA A 28 0.51 14.59 -5.87
C ALA A 28 -0.82 14.72 -6.63
N ILE A 29 -1.84 14.01 -6.15
CA ILE A 29 -3.21 14.10 -6.67
C ILE A 29 -4.10 14.60 -5.54
N ALA A 30 -4.79 15.71 -5.79
CA ALA A 30 -5.84 16.23 -4.93
C ALA A 30 -7.21 15.91 -5.52
N VAL A 31 -8.14 15.48 -4.66
CA VAL A 31 -9.54 15.22 -5.00
C VAL A 31 -10.46 16.12 -4.19
N ALA A 32 -11.66 16.42 -4.71
CA ALA A 32 -12.65 17.21 -3.96
C ALA A 32 -13.32 16.40 -2.83
N GLY A 33 -13.21 15.07 -2.88
CA GLY A 33 -13.81 14.13 -1.94
C GLY A 33 -13.44 12.69 -2.33
N ILE A 34 -13.57 11.76 -1.39
CA ILE A 34 -13.42 10.32 -1.68
C ILE A 34 -14.70 9.84 -2.39
N PRO A 35 -14.62 9.38 -3.66
CA PRO A 35 -15.81 9.26 -4.52
C PRO A 35 -16.76 8.12 -4.13
N ASN A 36 -16.23 7.03 -3.54
CA ASN A 36 -17.01 5.83 -3.20
C ASN A 36 -16.80 5.44 -1.73
N SER A 37 -17.85 4.92 -1.09
CA SER A 37 -17.81 4.50 0.32
C SER A 37 -17.00 3.24 0.58
N ASP A 38 -16.69 2.46 -0.47
CA ASP A 38 -15.90 1.24 -0.39
C ASP A 38 -14.39 1.49 -0.55
N ILE A 39 -13.96 2.75 -0.71
CA ILE A 39 -12.55 3.13 -0.66
C ILE A 39 -12.04 3.00 0.78
N VAL A 40 -10.86 2.39 0.92
CA VAL A 40 -10.20 2.08 2.19
C VAL A 40 -9.08 3.07 2.47
N ASP A 41 -8.20 3.29 1.49
CA ASP A 41 -7.04 4.14 1.64
C ASP A 41 -6.40 4.49 0.27
N TRP A 42 -5.39 5.35 0.29
CA TRP A 42 -4.47 5.58 -0.80
C TRP A 42 -3.40 4.47 -0.89
N VAL A 43 -2.98 4.16 -2.12
CA VAL A 43 -1.78 3.37 -2.43
C VAL A 43 -0.93 4.09 -3.47
N LEU A 44 0.38 3.85 -3.45
CA LEU A 44 1.23 4.17 -4.59
C LEU A 44 1.38 2.94 -5.48
N VAL A 45 1.17 3.15 -6.78
CA VAL A 45 1.45 2.17 -7.83
C VAL A 45 2.67 2.65 -8.59
N GLU A 46 3.70 1.82 -8.65
CA GLU A 46 4.96 2.10 -9.31
C GLU A 46 5.21 1.08 -10.43
N LEU A 47 5.67 1.55 -11.59
CA LEU A 47 6.09 0.72 -12.70
C LEU A 47 7.61 0.71 -12.81
N ARG A 48 8.22 -0.48 -12.90
CA ARG A 48 9.67 -0.65 -13.06
C ARG A 48 10.03 -1.47 -14.29
N THR A 49 11.15 -1.15 -14.92
CA THR A 49 11.74 -1.95 -16.01
C THR A 49 12.69 -3.05 -15.50
N GLY A 50 13.01 -3.05 -14.21
CA GLY A 50 13.79 -4.06 -13.52
C GLY A 50 13.39 -4.17 -12.04
N THR A 51 14.14 -4.94 -11.25
CA THR A 51 13.84 -5.14 -9.82
C THR A 51 14.46 -4.08 -8.92
N ALA A 52 15.51 -3.39 -9.38
CA ALA A 52 16.19 -2.34 -8.61
C ALA A 52 15.39 -1.03 -8.59
N SER A 53 15.48 -0.26 -7.51
CA SER A 53 14.70 0.98 -7.30
C SER A 53 14.99 2.05 -8.35
N ASN A 54 16.21 2.09 -8.90
CA ASN A 54 16.60 3.03 -9.95
C ASN A 54 16.03 2.68 -11.35
N THR A 55 15.26 1.60 -11.48
CA THR A 55 14.58 1.21 -12.73
C THR A 55 13.13 1.69 -12.80
N LYS A 56 12.73 2.53 -11.86
CA LYS A 56 11.41 3.18 -11.84
C LYS A 56 11.17 3.98 -13.12
N ALA A 57 10.07 3.65 -13.79
CA ALA A 57 9.61 4.31 -15.01
C ALA A 57 8.48 5.30 -14.74
N ALA A 58 7.59 4.98 -13.80
CA ALA A 58 6.52 5.88 -13.36
C ALA A 58 6.02 5.50 -11.97
N GLU A 59 5.39 6.45 -11.28
CA GLU A 59 4.74 6.25 -10.00
C GLU A 59 3.52 7.15 -9.90
N ARG A 60 2.45 6.64 -9.32
CA ARG A 60 1.15 7.33 -9.24
C ARG A 60 0.36 6.87 -8.03
N ALA A 61 -0.30 7.82 -7.36
CA ALA A 61 -1.27 7.51 -6.31
C ALA A 61 -2.61 7.02 -6.90
N ALA A 62 -3.22 6.06 -6.20
CA ALA A 62 -4.48 5.42 -6.56
C ALA A 62 -5.28 5.05 -5.30
N PHE A 63 -6.53 4.67 -5.45
CA PHE A 63 -7.37 4.22 -4.33
C PHE A 63 -7.40 2.70 -4.23
N LEU A 64 -7.31 2.20 -2.99
CA LEU A 64 -7.57 0.81 -2.65
C LEU A 64 -9.01 0.66 -2.15
N LYS A 65 -9.74 -0.32 -2.67
CA LYS A 65 -11.11 -0.64 -2.26
C LYS A 65 -11.15 -1.77 -1.24
N SER A 66 -12.29 -1.92 -0.54
CA SER A 66 -12.48 -2.91 0.52
C SER A 66 -12.45 -4.36 0.04
N ASP A 67 -12.69 -4.57 -1.26
CA ASP A 67 -12.57 -5.86 -1.96
C ASP A 67 -11.14 -6.16 -2.45
N GLY A 68 -10.20 -5.23 -2.27
CA GLY A 68 -8.80 -5.35 -2.68
C GLY A 68 -8.50 -4.91 -4.10
N THR A 69 -9.48 -4.41 -4.85
CA THR A 69 -9.23 -3.80 -6.15
C THR A 69 -8.58 -2.42 -5.98
N ILE A 70 -7.63 -2.10 -6.86
CA ILE A 70 -7.00 -0.78 -6.94
C ILE A 70 -7.58 -0.06 -8.16
N VAL A 71 -8.07 1.16 -7.94
CA VAL A 71 -8.77 1.98 -8.92
C VAL A 71 -8.19 3.38 -9.00
N ASP A 72 -8.47 4.06 -10.10
CA ASP A 72 -8.16 5.47 -10.29
C ASP A 72 -8.95 6.36 -9.29
N THR A 73 -8.66 7.65 -9.25
CA THR A 73 -9.26 8.61 -8.32
C THR A 73 -10.72 8.95 -8.62
N ASP A 74 -11.29 8.43 -9.71
CA ASP A 74 -12.73 8.40 -9.93
C ASP A 74 -13.44 7.26 -9.16
N GLY A 75 -12.67 6.38 -8.51
CA GLY A 75 -13.17 5.27 -7.70
C GLY A 75 -13.63 4.04 -8.49
N THR A 76 -13.50 4.03 -9.82
CA THR A 76 -14.06 2.96 -10.68
C THR A 76 -13.14 2.51 -11.81
N SER A 77 -12.42 3.42 -12.45
CA SER A 77 -11.55 3.11 -13.57
C SER A 77 -10.31 2.34 -13.13
N PRO A 78 -9.74 1.47 -13.96
CA PRO A 78 -8.41 0.93 -13.71
C PRO A 78 -7.36 2.04 -13.67
N VAL A 79 -6.30 1.86 -12.87
CA VAL A 79 -5.18 2.80 -12.84
C VAL A 79 -4.47 2.81 -14.19
N THR A 80 -4.28 4.01 -14.75
CA THR A 80 -3.57 4.22 -16.01
C THR A 80 -2.30 5.04 -15.83
N PHE A 81 -1.33 4.80 -16.70
CA PHE A 81 -0.09 5.55 -16.80
C PHE A 81 0.06 6.11 -18.23
N SER A 82 0.25 7.41 -18.35
CA SER A 82 0.45 8.11 -19.63
C SER A 82 1.92 8.30 -19.94
N GLY A 83 2.28 8.35 -21.23
CA GLY A 83 3.64 8.70 -21.66
C GLY A 83 4.66 7.57 -21.54
N LEU A 84 4.21 6.34 -21.29
CA LEU A 84 5.06 5.15 -21.27
C LEU A 84 4.94 4.35 -22.57
N SER A 85 6.04 3.73 -22.96
CA SER A 85 6.06 2.77 -24.07
C SER A 85 5.30 1.51 -23.70
N VAL A 86 4.68 0.87 -24.70
CA VAL A 86 4.20 -0.51 -24.56
C VAL A 86 5.39 -1.41 -24.22
N GLY A 87 5.25 -2.27 -23.22
CA GLY A 87 6.36 -3.08 -22.76
C GLY A 87 6.02 -3.97 -21.57
N ASN A 88 7.03 -4.67 -21.07
CA ASN A 88 6.89 -5.52 -19.89
C ASN A 88 7.44 -4.77 -18.67
N TYR A 89 6.62 -4.64 -17.62
CA TYR A 89 6.96 -3.90 -16.42
C TYR A 89 6.70 -4.74 -15.18
N TYR A 90 7.51 -4.55 -14.14
CA TYR A 90 7.11 -4.92 -12.80
C TYR A 90 6.12 -3.88 -12.28
N VAL A 91 5.10 -4.33 -11.55
CA VAL A 91 4.18 -3.43 -10.83
C VAL A 91 4.45 -3.54 -9.35
N VAL A 92 4.78 -2.42 -8.73
CA VAL A 92 4.97 -2.27 -7.28
C VAL A 92 3.71 -1.63 -6.70
N VAL A 93 3.26 -2.13 -5.56
CA VAL A 93 2.20 -1.54 -4.74
C VAL A 93 2.78 -1.21 -3.37
N ARG A 94 2.66 0.05 -2.96
CA ARG A 94 3.07 0.55 -1.64
C ARG A 94 1.83 1.03 -0.91
N HIS A 95 1.77 0.68 0.36
CA HIS A 95 0.79 1.21 1.31
C HIS A 95 1.55 1.99 2.38
N ARG A 96 0.94 3.03 2.96
CA ARG A 96 1.59 3.91 3.93
C ARG A 96 2.14 3.22 5.18
N ASN A 97 1.66 2.02 5.46
CA ASN A 97 1.88 1.30 6.72
C ASN A 97 2.00 -0.23 6.54
N HIS A 98 2.12 -0.72 5.30
CA HIS A 98 2.37 -2.12 5.00
C HIS A 98 3.60 -2.26 4.10
N LEU A 99 4.33 -3.37 4.28
CA LEU A 99 5.45 -3.76 3.45
C LEU A 99 5.03 -3.83 1.99
N ALA A 100 5.74 -3.07 1.14
CA ALA A 100 5.50 -3.01 -0.29
C ALA A 100 5.58 -4.40 -0.94
N ILE A 101 4.80 -4.60 -2.00
CA ILE A 101 4.84 -5.82 -2.83
C ILE A 101 5.10 -5.46 -4.28
N MET A 102 5.73 -6.35 -5.03
CA MET A 102 5.99 -6.18 -6.46
C MET A 102 5.61 -7.46 -7.18
N THR A 103 5.15 -7.39 -8.43
CA THR A 103 4.88 -8.59 -9.23
C THR A 103 6.12 -9.50 -9.31
N ALA A 104 5.94 -10.81 -9.21
CA ALA A 104 7.07 -11.75 -9.23
C ALA A 104 7.83 -11.75 -10.57
N THR A 105 7.12 -11.49 -11.66
CA THR A 105 7.67 -11.31 -13.00
C THR A 105 7.12 -10.02 -13.60
N THR A 106 7.69 -9.59 -14.71
CA THR A 106 7.11 -8.50 -15.49
C THR A 106 5.77 -8.91 -16.10
N ILE A 107 4.88 -7.94 -16.29
CA ILE A 107 3.60 -8.09 -16.96
C ILE A 107 3.55 -7.19 -18.22
N PRO A 108 2.91 -7.65 -19.31
CA PRO A 108 2.78 -6.86 -20.52
C PRO A 108 1.75 -5.73 -20.33
N LEU A 109 2.21 -4.49 -20.42
CA LEU A 109 1.39 -3.28 -20.33
C LEU A 109 1.25 -2.59 -21.68
N SER A 110 0.03 -2.23 -22.03
CA SER A 110 -0.34 -1.45 -23.22
C SER A 110 -1.56 -0.58 -22.93
N SER A 111 -2.15 0.05 -23.95
CA SER A 111 -3.45 0.74 -23.82
C SER A 111 -4.61 -0.18 -23.44
N SER A 112 -4.42 -1.51 -23.58
CA SER A 112 -5.34 -2.54 -23.11
C SER A 112 -4.55 -3.66 -22.46
N SER A 113 -4.69 -3.82 -21.15
CA SER A 113 -3.99 -4.84 -20.36
C SER A 113 -4.92 -5.59 -19.45
N SER A 114 -4.59 -6.85 -19.19
CA SER A 114 -5.28 -7.66 -18.20
C SER A 114 -4.93 -7.20 -16.79
N LEU A 115 -5.90 -7.30 -15.88
CA LEU A 115 -5.65 -7.07 -14.46
C LEU A 115 -4.73 -8.16 -13.90
N TYR A 116 -3.82 -7.75 -13.03
CA TYR A 116 -2.95 -8.66 -12.28
C TYR A 116 -3.54 -8.89 -10.89
N ASN A 117 -3.49 -10.14 -10.41
CA ASN A 117 -4.08 -10.51 -9.12
C ASN A 117 -3.06 -11.15 -8.17
N PHE A 118 -2.57 -10.34 -7.23
CA PHE A 118 -1.69 -10.77 -6.14
C PHE A 118 -2.33 -11.78 -5.19
N THR A 119 -3.66 -11.80 -5.05
CA THR A 119 -4.34 -12.54 -3.98
C THR A 119 -4.42 -14.04 -4.20
N THR A 120 -3.84 -14.58 -5.27
CA THR A 120 -4.01 -15.98 -5.69
C THR A 120 -2.91 -16.92 -5.20
N ALA A 121 -1.69 -16.42 -4.97
CA ALA A 121 -0.56 -17.21 -4.46
C ALA A 121 0.58 -16.31 -3.95
N GLN A 122 1.40 -16.80 -3.01
CA GLN A 122 2.67 -16.13 -2.65
C GLN A 122 3.55 -15.83 -3.87
N SER A 123 3.56 -16.73 -4.86
CA SER A 123 4.37 -16.60 -6.08
C SER A 123 3.91 -15.51 -7.04
N GLN A 124 2.83 -14.79 -6.73
CA GLN A 124 2.48 -13.56 -7.46
C GLN A 124 3.33 -12.37 -7.02
N ALA A 125 3.94 -12.43 -5.83
CA ALA A 125 4.81 -11.37 -5.35
C ALA A 125 6.29 -11.77 -5.48
N TYR A 126 7.12 -10.79 -5.80
CA TYR A 126 8.57 -10.89 -5.82
C TYR A 126 9.13 -11.08 -4.40
N GLY A 127 10.03 -12.05 -4.26
CA GLY A 127 10.67 -12.39 -2.99
C GLY A 127 10.09 -13.64 -2.33
N THR A 128 10.53 -13.90 -1.10
CA THR A 128 10.10 -15.07 -0.32
C THR A 128 9.16 -14.62 0.78
N ASP A 129 7.97 -15.22 0.87
CA ASP A 129 7.00 -14.91 1.93
C ASP A 129 6.66 -13.39 1.99
N ALA A 130 6.61 -12.78 0.81
CA ALA A 130 6.41 -11.35 0.61
C ALA A 130 5.00 -10.87 1.00
N MET A 131 4.03 -11.79 1.06
CA MET A 131 2.63 -11.50 1.41
C MET A 131 2.20 -12.27 2.65
N LYS A 132 1.10 -11.83 3.27
CA LYS A 132 0.42 -12.50 4.37
C LYS A 132 -0.74 -13.34 3.83
N VAL A 133 -0.84 -14.59 4.29
CA VAL A 133 -2.06 -15.39 4.06
C VAL A 133 -3.19 -14.82 4.92
N LEU A 134 -4.30 -14.49 4.29
CA LEU A 134 -5.50 -13.96 4.94
C LEU A 134 -6.53 -15.08 5.17
N SER A 135 -7.54 -14.79 5.98
CA SER A 135 -8.69 -15.67 6.15
C SER A 135 -9.34 -15.96 4.80
N GLY A 136 -9.59 -17.24 4.50
CA GLY A 136 -10.13 -17.67 3.20
C GLY A 136 -9.07 -18.03 2.16
N GLY A 137 -7.78 -17.98 2.50
CA GLY A 137 -6.70 -18.47 1.64
C GLY A 137 -6.24 -17.48 0.56
N THR A 138 -6.71 -16.23 0.62
CA THR A 138 -6.19 -15.14 -0.20
C THR A 138 -4.90 -14.56 0.40
N TYR A 139 -4.24 -13.70 -0.37
CA TYR A 139 -2.98 -13.06 0.04
C TYR A 139 -3.15 -11.55 0.08
N GLY A 140 -2.48 -10.90 1.04
CA GLY A 140 -2.41 -9.44 1.16
C GLY A 140 -1.04 -8.97 1.64
N MET A 141 -0.85 -7.66 1.75
CA MET A 141 0.43 -7.09 2.21
C MET A 141 0.65 -7.38 3.70
N ASN A 142 1.92 -7.45 4.12
CA ASN A 142 2.26 -7.57 5.53
C ASN A 142 2.25 -6.18 6.18
N THR A 143 1.45 -5.95 7.22
CA THR A 143 1.44 -4.67 7.97
C THR A 143 2.68 -4.49 8.86
N GLY A 144 2.85 -3.28 9.40
CA GLY A 144 3.77 -3.02 10.52
C GLY A 144 5.02 -2.23 10.15
N ASP A 145 5.11 -1.76 8.92
CA ASP A 145 6.18 -0.89 8.41
C ASP A 145 5.68 0.56 8.39
N GLY A 146 5.88 1.27 9.49
CA GLY A 146 5.25 2.58 9.76
C GLY A 146 6.23 3.72 9.71
N ASN A 147 7.52 3.41 9.71
CA ASN A 147 8.55 4.34 9.28
C ASN A 147 8.86 4.21 7.77
N GLN A 148 8.25 3.23 7.08
CA GLN A 148 8.37 2.99 5.65
C GLN A 148 9.82 2.65 5.22
N ASP A 149 10.59 2.00 6.10
CA ASP A 149 11.96 1.58 5.78
C ASP A 149 12.04 0.19 5.14
N GLY A 150 10.90 -0.52 5.04
CA GLY A 150 10.80 -1.83 4.44
C GLY A 150 11.08 -2.99 5.39
N PHE A 151 11.26 -2.73 6.69
CA PHE A 151 11.53 -3.75 7.71
C PHE A 151 10.62 -3.54 8.93
N VAL A 152 9.95 -4.60 9.38
CA VAL A 152 9.16 -4.55 10.61
C VAL A 152 10.07 -4.78 11.81
N THR A 153 10.47 -3.71 12.47
CA THR A 153 11.49 -3.70 13.53
C THR A 153 11.07 -2.91 14.77
N SER A 154 11.99 -2.72 15.72
CA SER A 154 11.76 -1.85 16.88
C SER A 154 11.62 -0.38 16.50
N THR A 155 12.07 0.03 15.30
CA THR A 155 11.89 1.40 14.82
C THR A 155 10.41 1.70 14.57
N ASP A 156 9.65 0.74 14.04
CA ASP A 156 8.19 0.87 13.90
C ASP A 156 7.47 0.91 15.24
N PHE A 157 7.95 0.15 16.21
CA PHE A 157 7.43 0.25 17.58
C PHE A 157 7.67 1.64 18.18
N ASN A 158 8.79 2.30 17.85
CA ASN A 158 9.05 3.68 18.26
C ASN A 158 8.12 4.69 17.58
N VAL A 159 7.54 4.35 16.41
CA VAL A 159 6.45 5.13 15.77
C VAL A 159 5.11 4.86 16.48
N PHE A 160 4.81 3.60 16.80
CA PHE A 160 3.57 3.17 17.45
C PHE A 160 3.42 3.69 18.89
N ASN A 161 4.42 3.47 19.74
CA ASN A 161 4.33 3.70 21.18
C ASN A 161 3.89 5.12 21.59
N PRO A 162 4.46 6.22 21.06
CA PRO A 162 3.99 7.56 21.42
C PRO A 162 2.53 7.81 21.00
N LYS A 163 2.10 7.28 19.85
CA LYS A 163 0.72 7.41 19.35
C LYS A 163 -0.27 6.60 20.20
N PHE A 164 0.11 5.40 20.62
CA PHE A 164 -0.65 4.59 21.56
C PHE A 164 -0.80 5.30 22.92
N THR A 165 0.30 5.80 23.51
CA THR A 165 0.26 6.46 24.83
C THR A 165 -0.55 7.75 24.87
N SER A 166 -0.68 8.43 23.72
CA SER A 166 -1.50 9.64 23.57
C SER A 166 -2.93 9.36 23.12
N ALA A 167 -3.31 8.08 22.96
CA ALA A 167 -4.58 7.66 22.39
C ALA A 167 -4.87 8.38 21.06
N ALA A 168 -3.86 8.43 20.18
CA ALA A 168 -3.95 9.10 18.90
C ALA A 168 -5.09 8.51 18.05
N SER A 169 -5.73 9.37 17.29
CA SER A 169 -6.80 9.03 16.34
C SER A 169 -6.63 9.81 15.05
N GLY A 170 -7.26 9.33 13.99
CA GLY A 170 -7.13 9.90 12.65
C GLY A 170 -6.26 9.06 11.72
N TYR A 171 -5.68 9.70 10.73
CA TYR A 171 -4.86 9.08 9.70
C TYR A 171 -3.41 8.89 10.16
N GLU A 172 -3.21 7.95 11.08
CA GLU A 172 -1.93 7.76 11.76
C GLU A 172 -1.15 6.57 11.19
N TYR A 173 0.15 6.70 10.95
CA TYR A 173 0.97 5.61 10.39
C TYR A 173 0.81 4.26 11.13
N PRO A 174 0.86 4.21 12.47
CA PRO A 174 0.77 2.94 13.19
C PRO A 174 -0.68 2.48 13.47
N ASP A 175 -1.69 3.08 12.84
CA ASP A 175 -3.05 2.53 12.74
C ASP A 175 -3.04 1.45 11.64
N TRP A 176 -2.70 0.22 12.02
CA TRP A 176 -2.46 -0.90 11.10
C TRP A 176 -3.75 -1.58 10.66
N ASN A 177 -4.80 -1.49 11.48
CA ASN A 177 -6.10 -2.07 11.15
C ASN A 177 -7.00 -1.09 10.39
N LEU A 178 -6.57 0.17 10.23
CA LEU A 178 -7.24 1.25 9.51
C LEU A 178 -8.60 1.62 10.13
N ASP A 179 -8.70 1.57 11.46
CA ASP A 179 -9.92 1.93 12.18
C ASP A 179 -9.94 3.38 12.70
N GLY A 180 -8.86 4.12 12.46
CA GLY A 180 -8.72 5.52 12.86
C GLY A 180 -8.34 5.72 14.33
N PHE A 181 -7.98 4.67 15.07
CA PHE A 181 -7.51 4.76 16.45
C PHE A 181 -6.26 3.91 16.65
N VAL A 182 -5.22 4.49 17.27
CA VAL A 182 -4.01 3.73 17.61
C VAL A 182 -4.22 3.05 18.96
N THR A 183 -4.49 1.75 18.95
CA THR A 183 -4.86 0.95 20.13
C THR A 183 -4.00 -0.30 20.31
N SER A 184 -4.31 -1.12 21.32
CA SER A 184 -3.68 -2.42 21.49
C SER A 184 -4.04 -3.41 20.37
N THR A 185 -5.12 -3.15 19.63
CA THR A 185 -5.50 -3.95 18.46
C THR A 185 -4.44 -3.84 17.37
N ASP A 186 -3.93 -2.64 17.11
CA ASP A 186 -2.82 -2.41 16.17
C ASP A 186 -1.58 -3.19 16.58
N PHE A 187 -1.23 -3.17 17.88
CA PHE A 187 -0.11 -3.96 18.38
C PHE A 187 -0.29 -5.46 18.09
N ASN A 188 -1.51 -6.00 18.15
CA ASN A 188 -1.78 -7.40 17.80
C ASN A 188 -1.58 -7.69 16.30
N PHE A 189 -1.73 -6.70 15.43
CA PHE A 189 -1.42 -6.80 14.00
C PHE A 189 0.08 -6.68 13.72
N PHE A 190 0.78 -5.78 14.41
CA PHE A 190 2.22 -5.56 14.31
C PHE A 190 3.05 -6.73 14.85
N ASN A 191 2.76 -7.18 16.07
CA ASN A 191 3.62 -8.08 16.84
C ASN A 191 3.97 -9.40 16.11
N PRO A 192 3.06 -10.10 15.41
CA PRO A 192 3.40 -11.30 14.65
C PRO A 192 4.42 -11.06 13.53
N ASN A 193 4.37 -9.89 12.88
CA ASN A 193 5.30 -9.54 11.82
C ASN A 193 6.65 -9.09 12.39
N PHE A 194 6.63 -8.42 13.54
CA PHE A 194 7.84 -8.07 14.29
C PHE A 194 8.59 -9.31 14.80
N THR A 195 7.91 -10.26 15.43
CA THR A 195 8.56 -11.48 15.98
C THR A 195 9.13 -12.40 14.90
N THR A 196 8.66 -12.26 13.67
CA THR A 196 9.18 -12.98 12.49
C THR A 196 10.09 -12.14 11.61
N ALA A 197 10.45 -10.92 12.05
CA ALA A 197 11.33 -9.99 11.33
C ALA A 197 10.93 -9.83 9.85
N LYS A 198 9.63 -9.58 9.61
CA LYS A 198 9.12 -9.40 8.24
C LYS A 198 9.79 -8.20 7.58
N GLN A 199 10.08 -8.34 6.30
CA GLN A 199 10.65 -7.28 5.46
C GLN A 199 10.13 -7.42 4.04
N THR A 200 10.16 -6.34 3.27
CA THR A 200 9.91 -6.39 1.83
C THR A 200 11.18 -6.75 1.07
N PHE A 201 11.01 -7.39 -0.08
CA PHE A 201 12.10 -7.61 -1.06
C PHE A 201 12.09 -6.53 -2.15
N VAL A 202 11.15 -5.59 -2.10
CA VAL A 202 11.09 -4.44 -3.01
C VAL A 202 12.08 -3.39 -2.52
N PRO A 203 13.17 -3.13 -3.26
CA PRO A 203 14.12 -2.09 -2.88
C PRO A 203 13.60 -0.69 -3.21
#